data_AF-A0A2N6VJW2-F1
#
_entry.id   AF-A0A2N6VJW2-F1
#
_cell.length_a   1.000
_cell.length_b   1.000
_cell.length_c   1.000
_cell.angle_alpha   90.00
_cell.angle_beta   90.00
_cell.angle_gamma   90.00
#
_symmetry.space_group_name_H-M   'P 1'
#
loop_
_entity.id
_entity.type
_entity.pdbx_description
1 polymer ?
#
loop_
_entity_poly.entity_id
_entity_poly.type
_entity_poly.pdbx_seq_one_letter_code
_entity_poly.pdbx_strand_id
1 'polypeptide(L)' 'MPTDLAPELVPLAWVIGSWEGVGVVGYADAPDTQFGQRIDFVAPVGAPFLHYTAQ' A
#
# COMPACT_ATOMS: atom_id res chain seq x y z
N MET A 1 -14.52 14.05 7.19
CA MET A 1 -13.11 13.59 7.09
C MET A 1 -12.90 12.54 8.15
N PRO A 2 -12.09 11.48 7.94
CA PRO A 2 -11.85 10.45 8.96
C PRO A 2 -11.24 11.15 10.19
N THR A 3 -11.96 11.16 11.30
CA THR A 3 -11.63 11.99 12.48
C THR A 3 -10.53 11.39 13.36
N ASP A 4 -10.08 10.18 13.05
CA ASP A 4 -9.16 9.39 13.90
C ASP A 4 -7.75 9.22 13.30
N LEU A 5 -7.41 9.97 12.25
CA LEU A 5 -6.08 9.91 11.64
C LEU A 5 -5.10 10.82 12.40
N ALA A 6 -3.94 10.25 12.80
CA ALA A 6 -2.85 11.03 13.41
C ALA A 6 -2.39 12.17 12.47
N PRO A 7 -2.12 13.39 12.96
CA PRO A 7 -1.73 14.53 12.13
C PRO A 7 -0.56 14.27 11.19
N GLU A 8 0.41 13.46 11.63
CA GLU A 8 1.59 13.04 10.88
C GLU A 8 1.23 12.22 9.63
N LEU A 9 0.07 11.58 9.62
CA LEU A 9 -0.40 10.74 8.52
C LEU A 9 -1.30 11.48 7.54
N VAL A 10 -1.73 12.71 7.82
CA VAL A 10 -2.56 13.51 6.90
C VAL A 10 -1.94 13.65 5.49
N PRO A 11 -0.63 13.89 5.32
CA PRO A 11 0.00 13.93 4.00
C PRO A 11 -0.04 12.58 3.25
N LEU A 12 -0.22 11.48 3.97
CA LEU A 12 -0.31 10.12 3.43
C LEU A 12 -1.76 9.62 3.31
N ALA A 13 -2.76 10.43 3.66
CA ALA A 13 -4.17 10.00 3.68
C ALA A 13 -4.65 9.44 2.34
N TRP A 14 -4.05 9.87 1.24
CA TRP A 14 -4.37 9.40 -0.11
C TRP A 14 -3.97 7.95 -0.38
N VAL A 15 -3.00 7.39 0.36
CA VAL A 15 -2.53 6.01 0.15
C VAL A 15 -3.32 4.99 0.97
N ILE A 16 -4.07 5.45 1.98
CA ILE A 16 -4.81 4.61 2.92
C ILE A 16 -5.97 3.93 2.18
N GLY A 17 -6.02 2.60 2.26
CA GLY A 17 -7.02 1.78 1.58
C GLY A 17 -6.41 0.53 0.96
N SER A 18 -7.24 -0.14 0.16
CA SER A 18 -6.86 -1.34 -0.59
C SER A 18 -6.60 -0.98 -2.05
N TRP A 19 -5.51 -1.52 -2.59
CA TRP A 19 -5.08 -1.35 -3.97
C TRP A 19 -4.91 -2.73 -4.61
N GLU A 20 -5.35 -2.88 -5.86
CA GLU A 20 -5.20 -4.11 -6.62
C GLU A 20 -4.79 -3.79 -8.06
N GLY A 21 -3.86 -4.54 -8.62
CA GLY A 21 -3.36 -4.34 -9.97
C GLY A 21 -2.52 -5.50 -10.47
N VAL A 22 -1.93 -5.30 -11.66
CA VAL A 22 -1.02 -6.27 -12.29
C VAL A 22 0.33 -5.61 -12.47
N GLY A 23 1.37 -6.27 -11.95
CA GLY A 23 2.77 -5.90 -12.12
C GLY A 23 3.48 -6.80 -13.13
N VAL A 24 4.70 -6.39 -13.51
CA VAL A 24 5.63 -7.19 -14.31
C VAL A 24 6.91 -7.34 -13.51
N VAL A 25 7.41 -8.58 -13.38
CA VAL A 25 8.73 -8.89 -12.83
C VAL A 25 9.64 -9.38 -13.94
N GLY A 26 10.86 -8.86 -14.00
CA GLY A 26 11.87 -9.23 -15.00
C GLY A 26 13.26 -9.30 -14.39
N TYR A 27 14.05 -10.29 -14.80
CA TYR A 27 15.47 -10.44 -14.45
C TYR A 27 16.28 -10.57 -15.73
N ALA A 28 17.56 -10.15 -15.71
CA ALA A 28 18.39 -10.10 -16.92
C ALA A 28 18.45 -11.43 -17.71
N ASP A 29 18.42 -12.57 -17.01
CA ASP A 29 18.51 -13.90 -17.60
C ASP A 29 17.17 -14.67 -17.57
N ALA A 30 16.03 -13.99 -17.36
CA ALA A 30 14.71 -14.62 -17.33
C ALA A 30 13.67 -13.81 -18.13
N PRO A 31 12.67 -14.47 -18.75
CA PRO A 31 11.56 -13.77 -19.40
C PRO A 31 10.74 -12.96 -18.39
N ASP A 32 10.27 -11.78 -18.83
CA ASP A 32 9.32 -10.98 -18.07
C ASP A 32 8.04 -11.77 -17.78
N THR A 33 7.59 -11.71 -16.53
CA THR A 33 6.40 -12.43 -16.06
C THR A 33 5.43 -11.45 -15.38
N GLN A 34 4.13 -11.58 -15.66
CA GLN A 34 3.10 -10.80 -14.99
C GLN A 34 2.71 -11.45 -13.67
N PHE A 35 2.42 -10.62 -12.66
CA PHE A 35 1.84 -11.08 -11.39
C PHE A 35 0.72 -10.13 -10.95
N GLY A 36 -0.34 -10.68 -10.37
CA GLY A 36 -1.34 -9.88 -9.66
C GLY A 36 -0.76 -9.41 -8.34
N GLN A 37 -1.08 -8.18 -7.95
CA GLN A 37 -0.61 -7.60 -6.70
C GLN A 37 -1.78 -6.95 -5.97
N ARG A 38 -1.94 -7.29 -4.69
CA ARG A 38 -2.87 -6.61 -3.80
C ARG A 38 -2.13 -6.04 -2.61
N ILE A 39 -2.37 -4.76 -2.32
CA ILE A 39 -1.72 -3.99 -1.26
C ILE A 39 -2.78 -3.39 -0.34
N ASP A 40 -2.56 -3.47 0.96
CA ASP A 40 -3.40 -2.81 1.96
C ASP A 40 -2.55 -1.87 2.82
N PHE A 41 -2.93 -0.59 2.86
CA PHE A 41 -2.41 0.41 3.79
C PHE A 41 -3.47 0.73 4.85
N VAL A 42 -3.16 0.42 6.12
CA VAL A 42 -4.08 0.61 7.24
C VAL A 42 -3.46 1.56 8.27
N ALA A 43 -4.16 2.63 8.62
CA ALA A 43 -3.78 3.52 9.71
C ALA A 43 -4.42 3.04 11.03
N PRO A 44 -3.64 2.60 12.03
CA PRO A 44 -4.17 2.35 13.36
C PRO A 44 -4.56 3.67 14.03
N VAL A 45 -5.66 3.65 14.78
CA VAL A 45 -6.15 4.82 15.51
C VAL A 45 -5.09 5.32 16.50
N GLY A 46 -4.78 6.61 16.43
CA GLY A 46 -3.86 7.29 17.35
C GLY A 46 -2.37 6.93 17.18
N ALA A 47 -2.01 6.16 16.15
CA ALA A 47 -0.62 5.80 15.88
C ALA A 47 -0.07 6.56 14.67
N PRO A 48 1.17 7.09 14.72
CA PRO A 48 1.77 7.84 13.62
C PRO A 48 2.48 6.93 12.61
N PHE A 49 1.89 5.78 12.26
CA PHE A 49 2.44 4.86 11.26
C PHE A 49 1.33 4.15 10.47
N LEU A 50 1.70 3.57 9.32
CA LEU A 50 0.82 2.73 8.50
C LEU A 50 1.26 1.27 8.59
N HIS A 51 0.31 0.35 8.78
CA HIS A 51 0.52 -1.05 8.45
C HIS A 51 0.47 -1.21 6.93
N TYR A 52 1.46 -1.93 6.38
CA TYR A 52 1.55 -2.30 4.98
C TYR A 52 1.53 -3.81 4.86
N THR A 53 0.62 -4.34 4.03
CA THR A 53 0.58 -5.76 3.66
C THR A 53 0.50 -5.88 2.14
N ALA A 54 1.24 -6.82 1.56
CA ALA A 54 1.20 -7.10 0.13
C ALA A 54 1.22 -8.62 -0.13
N GLN A 55 0.47 -9.04 -1.15
CA GLN A 55 0.36 -10.42 -1.64
C GLN A 55 0.35 -10.46 -3.16
#